data_AF-E8N1J7-F1
#
_entry.id   AF-E8N1J7-F1
#
_cell.length_a   1.000
_cell.length_b   1.000
_cell.length_c   1.000
_cell.angle_alpha   90.00
_cell.angle_beta   90.00
_cell.angle_gamma   90.00
#
_symmetry.space_group_name_H-M   'P 1'
#
loop_
_entity.id
_entity.type
_entity.pdbx_description
1 polymer ?
#
loop_
_entity_poly.entity_id
_entity_poly.type
_entity_poly.pdbx_seq_one_letter_code
_entity_poly.pdbx_strand_id
1 'polypeptide(L)'
;MDRERFIKMMAEAKMYDLTQDCSIFTPPFPGDKALEVHFFKRVTGAYGGGQGANGQILNWSNTVGTHLVGETAFHSGGRRISDIPLTDLCGPGVIVDISDMVSDYSIYTPEMIMKKADVRPGDILIINTGYHRYSWDQPDVVNPEAQGGVESKEFGFYVRHPGPSMDFYKWALDMKLKVIGVDCGSAEHPMNTTIRYMHDNHFRRAEEKLMREHGKKWEEMFPPDEYYQLTHITMPKNHLVFVEAIVGEIDKLKNQRAWITIMPIPFMEVETAWARVAAYQPPDWMSEAEFYEAMSKAEMLDMTVPFSVQTPQWLNYVPLSVTYHRRVGGQYFGMSRNSSICNASIHLATHMDGEKHFYPSGRTIGQVPLSEWVGPGVIADISHLVSDASVYTPQMIESVVDIRKGDILVIKTGWHRYGWLSPDSDEFRYMVKHPGPSPDFSEWAAKLELKWIGVDAVSADHPMNTIMRIWHPKTFAEANEKLKRDFGKTWDEMYPLDKYYQDMHLNLFPKRIVHAENLGGDIARASSGRYYIGCYLQKAMEAESMWGRFVAFKEGE
;
A
#
# COMPACT_ATOMS: atom_id res chain seq x y z
N MET A 1 -21.44 4.35 -18.65
CA MET A 1 -20.34 5.05 -19.37
C MET A 1 -19.52 3.97 -20.06
N ASP A 2 -19.04 4.14 -21.30
CA ASP A 2 -18.19 3.12 -21.91
C ASP A 2 -16.76 3.11 -21.34
N ARG A 3 -16.02 2.02 -21.61
CA ARG A 3 -14.66 1.77 -21.09
C ARG A 3 -13.66 2.86 -21.43
N GLU A 4 -13.63 3.33 -22.67
CA GLU A 4 -12.65 4.33 -23.10
C GLU A 4 -12.95 5.68 -22.43
N ARG A 5 -14.23 6.05 -22.32
CA ARG A 5 -14.64 7.25 -21.60
C ARG A 5 -14.33 7.16 -20.10
N PHE A 6 -14.49 5.98 -19.48
CA PHE A 6 -14.14 5.75 -18.08
C PHE A 6 -12.62 5.86 -17.85
N ILE A 7 -11.80 5.23 -18.71
CA ILE A 7 -10.34 5.33 -18.61
C ILE A 7 -9.88 6.77 -18.82
N LYS A 8 -10.47 7.49 -19.78
CA LYS A 8 -10.19 8.92 -19.98
C LYS A 8 -10.55 9.74 -18.75
N MET A 9 -11.72 9.50 -18.16
CA MET A 9 -12.15 10.15 -16.92
C MET A 9 -11.14 9.95 -15.80
N MET A 10 -10.68 8.72 -15.58
CA MET A 10 -9.66 8.42 -14.56
C MET A 10 -8.30 9.05 -14.86
N ALA A 11 -7.86 9.00 -16.13
CA ALA A 11 -6.57 9.54 -16.54
C ALA A 11 -6.49 11.07 -16.46
N GLU A 12 -7.62 11.76 -16.62
CA GLU A 12 -7.71 13.22 -16.54
C GLU A 12 -8.20 13.72 -15.17
N ALA A 13 -8.54 12.82 -14.25
CA ALA A 13 -8.94 13.17 -12.89
C ALA A 13 -7.76 13.82 -12.14
N LYS A 14 -8.07 14.80 -11.30
CA LYS A 14 -7.06 15.47 -10.45
C LYS A 14 -6.75 14.54 -9.29
N MET A 15 -5.55 13.97 -9.29
CA MET A 15 -5.08 13.04 -8.27
C MET A 15 -4.17 13.76 -7.26
N TYR A 16 -4.35 13.44 -5.98
CA TYR A 16 -3.55 13.94 -4.86
C TYR A 16 -3.02 12.76 -4.05
N ASP A 17 -1.72 12.72 -3.79
CA ASP A 17 -1.06 11.72 -2.94
C ASP A 17 -1.05 12.22 -1.49
N LEU A 18 -1.77 11.52 -0.61
CA LEU A 18 -1.96 11.92 0.79
C LEU A 18 -1.05 11.16 1.76
N THR A 19 -0.10 10.39 1.23
CA THR A 19 0.82 9.56 2.01
C THR A 19 2.12 10.28 2.36
N GLN A 20 2.47 10.19 3.64
CA GLN A 20 3.75 10.59 4.20
C GLN A 20 4.90 9.76 3.60
N ASP A 21 6.07 10.36 3.43
CA ASP A 21 7.29 9.60 3.15
C ASP A 21 7.56 8.63 4.32
N CYS A 22 8.04 7.41 4.04
CA CYS A 22 8.36 6.42 5.06
C CYS A 22 9.84 6.06 4.97
N SER A 23 10.59 6.42 6.00
CA SER A 23 12.04 6.28 6.09
C SER A 23 12.43 5.64 7.42
N ILE A 24 13.68 5.19 7.53
CA ILE A 24 14.30 4.87 8.82
C ILE A 24 14.28 6.04 9.82
N PHE A 25 14.03 7.27 9.35
CA PHE A 25 13.84 8.46 10.18
C PHE A 25 12.38 8.73 10.55
N THR A 26 11.43 7.98 9.97
CA THR A 26 10.03 8.10 10.34
C THR A 26 9.83 7.50 11.72
N PRO A 27 9.42 8.31 12.72
CA PRO A 27 9.13 7.78 14.05
C PRO A 27 7.96 6.79 13.99
N PRO A 28 8.00 5.65 14.70
CA PRO A 28 6.83 4.83 14.96
C PRO A 28 5.96 5.47 16.07
N PHE A 29 4.79 4.90 16.34
CA PHE A 29 4.07 5.23 17.58
C PHE A 29 4.98 5.00 18.82
N PRO A 30 4.96 5.86 19.85
CA PRO A 30 5.83 5.71 21.01
C PRO A 30 5.81 4.31 21.65
N GLY A 31 6.99 3.69 21.72
CA GLY A 31 7.18 2.33 22.24
C GLY A 31 7.14 1.22 21.19
N ASP A 32 6.80 1.52 19.94
CA ASP A 32 6.83 0.55 18.83
C ASP A 32 8.20 0.49 18.13
N LYS A 33 8.36 -0.56 17.31
CA LYS A 33 9.60 -0.82 16.57
C LYS A 33 9.75 0.18 15.42
N ALA A 34 10.85 0.93 15.42
CA ALA A 34 11.26 1.74 14.28
C ALA A 34 11.67 0.87 13.08
N LEU A 35 11.57 1.44 11.87
CA LEU A 35 11.94 0.78 10.63
C LEU A 35 13.45 0.52 10.55
N GLU A 36 13.81 -0.74 10.33
CA GLU A 36 15.16 -1.16 9.96
C GLU A 36 15.15 -1.68 8.52
N VAL A 37 16.17 -1.28 7.76
CA VAL A 37 16.38 -1.73 6.38
C VAL A 37 17.77 -2.37 6.29
N HIS A 38 17.83 -3.64 5.91
CA HIS A 38 19.09 -4.38 5.79
C HIS A 38 19.24 -5.01 4.41
N PHE A 39 20.32 -4.69 3.69
CA PHE A 39 20.68 -5.43 2.48
C PHE A 39 21.32 -6.77 2.83
N PHE A 40 20.62 -7.86 2.56
CA PHE A 40 21.19 -9.22 2.66
C PHE A 40 21.85 -9.67 1.34
N LYS A 41 21.52 -8.98 0.23
CA LYS A 41 22.11 -9.19 -1.10
C LYS A 41 22.44 -7.85 -1.75
N ARG A 42 23.52 -7.81 -2.53
CA ARG A 42 23.95 -6.67 -3.34
C ARG A 42 24.20 -7.11 -4.78
N VAL A 43 24.04 -6.20 -5.74
CA VAL A 43 24.25 -6.46 -7.18
C VAL A 43 25.61 -7.12 -7.49
N THR A 44 26.67 -6.79 -6.75
CA THR A 44 28.01 -7.39 -6.96
C THR A 44 28.15 -8.82 -6.40
N GLY A 45 27.17 -9.31 -5.66
CA GLY A 45 27.28 -10.52 -4.82
C GLY A 45 26.61 -11.77 -5.37
N ALA A 46 26.26 -11.85 -6.67
CA ALA A 46 25.65 -13.06 -7.22
C ALA A 46 26.66 -14.20 -7.39
N TYR A 47 26.32 -15.34 -6.80
CA TYR A 47 27.04 -16.61 -6.98
C TYR A 47 26.85 -17.11 -8.42
N GLY A 48 27.94 -17.47 -9.11
CA GLY A 48 27.87 -18.04 -10.47
C GLY A 48 28.17 -17.10 -11.65
N GLY A 49 28.59 -15.86 -11.41
CA GLY A 49 29.24 -15.01 -12.42
C GLY A 49 28.33 -14.08 -13.25
N GLY A 50 27.05 -13.94 -12.90
CA GLY A 50 26.13 -12.93 -13.48
C GLY A 50 26.10 -11.61 -12.69
N GLN A 51 25.48 -10.57 -13.25
CA GLN A 51 25.10 -9.40 -12.45
C GLN A 51 24.04 -9.85 -11.43
N GLY A 52 24.27 -9.57 -10.15
CA GLY A 52 23.32 -9.90 -9.10
C GLY A 52 22.19 -8.88 -8.96
N ALA A 53 21.35 -9.11 -7.95
CA ALA A 53 20.29 -8.19 -7.55
C ALA A 53 20.60 -7.64 -6.15
N ASN A 54 20.08 -6.48 -5.83
CA ASN A 54 19.90 -6.08 -4.44
C ASN A 54 18.77 -6.89 -3.80
N GLY A 55 18.81 -7.08 -2.50
CA GLY A 55 17.72 -7.70 -1.75
C GLY A 55 17.75 -7.15 -0.35
N GLN A 56 16.61 -6.65 0.12
CA GLN A 56 16.48 -6.12 1.48
C GLN A 56 15.56 -6.97 2.36
N ILE A 57 15.87 -6.96 3.65
CA ILE A 57 14.99 -7.40 4.72
C ILE A 57 14.57 -6.15 5.49
N LEU A 58 13.29 -6.07 5.83
CA LEU A 58 12.76 -5.08 6.75
C LEU A 58 12.51 -5.71 8.12
N ASN A 59 12.73 -4.93 9.18
CA ASN A 59 12.22 -5.21 10.52
C ASN A 59 11.50 -3.96 11.02
N TRP A 60 10.18 -4.03 11.26
CA TRP A 60 9.37 -2.82 11.45
C TRP A 60 8.11 -3.09 12.26
N SER A 61 7.45 -2.01 12.69
CA SER A 61 6.03 -2.03 13.06
C SER A 61 5.24 -1.26 12.00
N ASN A 62 3.99 -1.67 11.75
CA ASN A 62 3.16 -1.04 10.73
C ASN A 62 2.65 0.36 11.13
N THR A 63 3.02 0.87 12.31
CA THR A 63 2.70 2.24 12.77
C THR A 63 3.71 3.29 12.29
N VAL A 64 4.74 2.88 11.53
CA VAL A 64 5.72 3.79 10.90
C VAL A 64 5.16 4.36 9.60
N GLY A 65 4.83 5.65 9.55
CA GLY A 65 4.31 6.27 8.33
C GLY A 65 2.79 6.16 8.17
N THR A 66 2.25 6.53 7.01
CA THR A 66 0.81 6.42 6.73
C THR A 66 0.34 4.96 6.74
N HIS A 67 -0.68 4.65 7.54
CA HIS A 67 -1.15 3.29 7.72
C HIS A 67 -2.63 3.21 8.08
N LEU A 68 -3.26 2.10 7.70
CA LEU A 68 -4.59 1.73 8.13
C LEU A 68 -4.50 1.04 9.51
N VAL A 69 -5.37 1.44 10.43
CA VAL A 69 -5.59 0.78 11.71
C VAL A 69 -6.86 -0.05 11.61
N GLY A 70 -6.70 -1.38 11.58
CA GLY A 70 -7.80 -2.32 11.41
C GLY A 70 -8.58 -2.60 12.69
N GLU A 71 -9.67 -3.35 12.56
CA GLU A 71 -10.51 -3.75 13.69
C GLU A 71 -9.74 -4.54 14.74
N THR A 72 -8.79 -5.38 14.31
CA THR A 72 -7.95 -6.20 15.18
C THR A 72 -6.97 -5.40 16.02
N ALA A 73 -6.79 -4.10 15.77
CA ALA A 73 -6.01 -3.23 16.65
C ALA A 73 -6.68 -3.07 18.01
N PHE A 74 -8.02 -3.06 18.04
CA PHE A 74 -8.82 -2.86 19.24
C PHE A 74 -9.58 -4.13 19.66
N HIS A 75 -9.96 -4.98 18.71
CA HIS A 75 -10.82 -6.14 18.93
C HIS A 75 -10.26 -7.39 18.27
N SER A 76 -9.77 -8.34 19.07
CA SER A 76 -9.08 -9.54 18.53
C SER A 76 -9.95 -10.42 17.62
N GLY A 77 -11.29 -10.31 17.68
CA GLY A 77 -12.23 -11.01 16.80
C GLY A 77 -12.68 -10.20 15.57
N GLY A 78 -12.07 -9.04 15.32
CA GLY A 78 -12.37 -8.20 14.16
C GLY A 78 -11.85 -8.77 12.84
N ARG A 79 -12.27 -8.17 11.73
CA ARG A 79 -11.76 -8.48 10.39
C ARG A 79 -10.26 -8.25 10.32
N ARG A 80 -9.55 -9.14 9.62
CA ARG A 80 -8.15 -8.93 9.25
C ARG A 80 -8.06 -7.80 8.22
N ILE A 81 -6.89 -7.18 8.08
CA ILE A 81 -6.67 -6.19 7.02
C ILE A 81 -7.01 -6.77 5.64
N SER A 82 -6.62 -8.03 5.38
CA SER A 82 -6.95 -8.76 4.15
C SER A 82 -8.43 -8.95 3.87
N ASP A 83 -9.28 -8.88 4.90
CA ASP A 83 -10.71 -9.20 4.81
C ASP A 83 -11.57 -7.94 4.67
N ILE A 84 -10.97 -6.74 4.74
CA ILE A 84 -11.67 -5.47 4.53
C ILE A 84 -11.82 -5.24 3.02
N PRO A 85 -13.05 -5.18 2.48
CA PRO A 85 -13.24 -5.00 1.05
C PRO A 85 -12.83 -3.59 0.61
N LEU A 86 -12.34 -3.44 -0.62
CA LEU A 86 -12.00 -2.13 -1.17
C LEU A 86 -13.18 -1.14 -1.16
N THR A 87 -14.43 -1.61 -1.20
CA THR A 87 -15.62 -0.77 -1.10
C THR A 87 -15.79 -0.09 0.26
N ASP A 88 -15.14 -0.62 1.30
CA ASP A 88 -15.10 0.02 2.64
C ASP A 88 -13.93 1.00 2.75
N LEU A 89 -12.90 0.87 1.89
CA LEU A 89 -11.69 1.68 1.90
C LEU A 89 -11.62 2.71 0.77
N CYS A 90 -12.56 2.65 -0.17
CA CYS A 90 -12.70 3.56 -1.29
C CYS A 90 -14.12 4.12 -1.36
N GLY A 91 -14.26 5.41 -1.61
CA GLY A 91 -15.58 6.02 -1.70
C GLY A 91 -15.55 7.55 -1.69
N PRO A 92 -16.74 8.17 -1.76
CA PRO A 92 -16.86 9.60 -1.51
C PRO A 92 -16.36 9.91 -0.10
N GLY A 93 -15.68 11.04 0.02
CA GLY A 93 -15.17 11.52 1.29
C GLY A 93 -14.94 13.01 1.29
N VAL A 94 -14.48 13.50 2.42
CA VAL A 94 -14.22 14.92 2.65
C VAL A 94 -13.02 15.10 3.57
N ILE A 95 -12.15 16.03 3.21
CA ILE A 95 -11.04 16.47 4.06
C ILE A 95 -11.53 17.72 4.79
N VAL A 96 -11.68 17.65 6.11
CA VAL A 96 -12.20 18.73 6.94
C VAL A 96 -11.06 19.38 7.69
N ASP A 97 -10.84 20.67 7.41
CA ASP A 97 -9.79 21.46 8.05
C ASP A 97 -10.33 22.18 9.28
N ILE A 98 -9.91 21.71 10.45
CA ILE A 98 -10.21 22.29 11.76
C ILE A 98 -8.98 22.94 12.39
N SER A 99 -7.89 23.12 11.64
CA SER A 99 -6.60 23.59 12.16
C SER A 99 -6.65 24.98 12.84
N ASP A 100 -7.62 25.82 12.49
CA ASP A 100 -7.89 27.11 13.12
C ASP A 100 -8.78 27.03 14.37
N MET A 101 -9.38 25.86 14.64
CA MET A 101 -10.28 25.63 15.78
C MET A 101 -9.64 24.79 16.89
N VAL A 102 -8.45 24.24 16.66
CA VAL A 102 -7.76 23.34 17.60
C VAL A 102 -6.36 23.82 17.90
N SER A 103 -5.84 23.40 19.05
CA SER A 103 -4.47 23.60 19.50
C SER A 103 -4.04 22.39 20.33
N ASP A 104 -2.85 22.44 20.94
CA ASP A 104 -2.30 21.32 21.69
C ASP A 104 -3.31 20.78 22.71
N TYR A 105 -3.60 19.47 22.66
CA TYR A 105 -4.55 18.76 23.51
C TYR A 105 -6.03 19.18 23.38
N SER A 106 -6.41 19.91 22.32
CA SER A 106 -7.82 20.23 22.10
C SER A 106 -8.64 18.96 21.85
N ILE A 107 -9.91 19.00 22.27
CA ILE A 107 -10.90 17.99 21.94
C ILE A 107 -11.78 18.52 20.81
N TYR A 108 -11.84 17.83 19.68
CA TYR A 108 -12.73 18.18 18.58
C TYR A 108 -14.06 17.42 18.63
N THR A 109 -15.12 18.05 18.15
CA THR A 109 -16.50 17.55 18.23
C THR A 109 -17.15 17.47 16.85
N PRO A 110 -18.28 16.74 16.69
CA PRO A 110 -19.06 16.74 15.45
C PRO A 110 -19.42 18.14 14.95
N GLU A 111 -19.76 19.06 15.86
CA GLU A 111 -20.16 20.42 15.51
C GLU A 111 -19.01 21.19 14.84
N MET A 112 -17.77 20.96 15.27
CA MET A 112 -16.59 21.55 14.66
C MET A 112 -16.40 21.04 13.22
N ILE A 113 -16.60 19.74 13.01
CA ILE A 113 -16.49 19.09 11.70
C ILE A 113 -17.60 19.60 10.76
N MET A 114 -18.86 19.55 11.19
CA MET A 114 -20.02 19.94 10.39
C MET A 114 -20.08 21.44 10.10
N LYS A 115 -19.41 22.27 10.91
CA LYS A 115 -19.25 23.71 10.64
C LYS A 115 -18.34 23.99 9.45
N LYS A 116 -17.42 23.08 9.14
CA LYS A 116 -16.34 23.29 8.15
C LYS A 116 -16.64 22.69 6.79
N ALA A 117 -17.33 21.55 6.75
CA ALA A 117 -17.72 20.92 5.48
C ALA A 117 -18.98 20.06 5.62
N ASP A 118 -19.62 19.79 4.48
CA ASP A 118 -20.73 18.85 4.35
C ASP A 118 -20.22 17.40 4.40
N VAL A 119 -20.38 16.74 5.56
CA VAL A 119 -20.11 15.30 5.74
C VAL A 119 -21.41 14.52 5.58
N ARG A 120 -21.39 13.46 4.78
CA ARG A 120 -22.56 12.65 4.45
C ARG A 120 -22.46 11.25 5.03
N PRO A 121 -23.61 10.58 5.26
CA PRO A 121 -23.57 9.21 5.74
C PRO A 121 -22.84 8.27 4.77
N GLY A 122 -21.98 7.39 5.30
CA GLY A 122 -21.15 6.49 4.47
C GLY A 122 -19.87 7.10 3.91
N ASP A 123 -19.58 8.37 4.19
CA ASP A 123 -18.35 9.02 3.74
C ASP A 123 -17.09 8.44 4.40
N ILE A 124 -15.96 8.59 3.73
CA ILE A 124 -14.64 8.60 4.35
C ILE A 124 -14.36 10.04 4.83
N LEU A 125 -14.07 10.21 6.12
CA LEU A 125 -13.77 11.52 6.72
C LEU A 125 -12.28 11.61 7.03
N ILE A 126 -11.57 12.59 6.46
CA ILE A 126 -10.18 12.90 6.84
C ILE A 126 -10.18 14.23 7.59
N ILE A 127 -9.57 14.27 8.76
CA ILE A 127 -9.51 15.45 9.62
C ILE A 127 -8.11 16.06 9.51
N ASN A 128 -8.03 17.26 8.94
CA ASN A 128 -6.83 18.09 8.95
C ASN A 128 -6.85 18.98 10.20
N THR A 129 -6.00 18.63 11.17
CA THR A 129 -5.80 19.39 12.41
C THR A 129 -4.66 20.41 12.26
N GLY A 130 -3.93 20.36 11.15
CA GLY A 130 -2.72 21.10 10.88
C GLY A 130 -1.47 20.49 11.54
N TYR A 131 -1.59 19.36 12.24
CA TYR A 131 -0.47 18.73 12.94
C TYR A 131 0.43 17.91 12.01
N HIS A 132 0.01 17.67 10.76
CA HIS A 132 0.90 17.11 9.75
C HIS A 132 2.16 17.96 9.54
N ARG A 133 2.15 19.26 9.88
CA ARG A 133 3.35 20.13 9.91
C ARG A 133 4.48 19.60 10.81
N TYR A 134 4.14 18.74 11.78
CA TYR A 134 5.09 18.08 12.68
C TYR A 134 5.54 16.70 12.19
N SER A 135 5.06 16.27 11.02
CA SER A 135 5.59 15.08 10.36
C SER A 135 7.09 15.22 10.09
N TRP A 136 7.82 14.10 10.13
CA TRP A 136 9.27 14.09 9.92
C TRP A 136 9.68 14.64 8.55
N ASP A 137 8.85 14.42 7.53
CA ASP A 137 9.07 14.78 6.12
C ASP A 137 8.66 16.23 5.78
N GLN A 138 8.19 17.00 6.76
CA GLN A 138 7.82 18.41 6.58
C GLN A 138 8.95 19.36 6.99
N PRO A 139 8.93 20.64 6.54
CA PRO A 139 9.84 21.66 7.04
C PRO A 139 9.76 21.84 8.56
N ASP A 140 10.83 22.34 9.16
CA ASP A 140 10.85 22.63 10.59
C ASP A 140 9.87 23.74 10.97
N VAL A 141 9.23 23.59 12.13
CA VAL A 141 8.32 24.59 12.70
C VAL A 141 9.11 25.44 13.69
N VAL A 142 9.37 26.70 13.34
CA VAL A 142 10.11 27.65 14.19
C VAL A 142 9.24 28.02 15.40
N ASN A 143 9.79 27.84 16.61
CA ASN A 143 9.19 28.31 17.85
C ASN A 143 10.26 28.89 18.78
N PRO A 144 10.30 30.21 19.00
CA PRO A 144 11.25 30.85 19.92
C PRO A 144 11.15 30.39 21.38
N GLU A 145 10.00 29.86 21.81
CA GLU A 145 9.79 29.33 23.16
C GLU A 145 10.27 27.88 23.31
N ALA A 146 10.50 27.18 22.19
CA ALA A 146 11.02 25.82 22.20
C ALA A 146 12.54 25.80 22.41
N GLN A 147 13.04 24.74 23.04
CA GLN A 147 14.47 24.54 23.19
C GLN A 147 15.14 24.44 21.81
N GLY A 148 16.10 25.32 21.53
CA GLY A 148 16.77 25.38 20.23
C GLY A 148 16.00 26.16 19.15
N GLY A 149 14.89 26.83 19.50
CA GLY A 149 14.14 27.69 18.57
C GLY A 149 13.27 26.94 17.57
N VAL A 150 13.12 25.62 17.70
CA VAL A 150 12.38 24.76 16.78
C VAL A 150 11.52 23.78 17.58
N GLU A 151 10.30 23.55 17.11
CA GLU A 151 9.39 22.57 17.70
C GLU A 151 9.88 21.14 17.55
N SER A 152 9.63 20.34 18.59
CA SER A 152 9.80 18.89 18.48
C SER A 152 8.70 18.30 17.60
N LYS A 153 9.10 17.82 16.43
CA LYS A 153 8.24 17.11 15.47
C LYS A 153 7.52 15.93 16.10
N GLU A 154 8.25 15.00 16.72
CA GLU A 154 7.65 13.82 17.37
C GLU A 154 6.66 14.17 18.48
N PHE A 155 6.98 15.12 19.36
CA PHE A 155 6.05 15.50 20.42
C PHE A 155 4.82 16.22 19.85
N GLY A 156 4.97 17.10 18.87
CA GLY A 156 3.83 17.68 18.18
C GLY A 156 2.94 16.60 17.57
N PHE A 157 3.54 15.71 16.79
CA PHE A 157 2.85 14.71 15.98
C PHE A 157 2.17 13.60 16.80
N TYR A 158 2.76 13.14 17.90
CA TYR A 158 2.24 12.02 18.71
C TYR A 158 1.72 12.42 20.10
N VAL A 159 2.26 13.46 20.73
CA VAL A 159 1.97 13.75 22.15
C VAL A 159 0.97 14.89 22.32
N ARG A 160 1.04 15.91 21.46
CA ARG A 160 0.30 17.16 21.65
C ARG A 160 -0.87 17.36 20.70
N HIS A 161 -0.99 16.54 19.66
CA HIS A 161 -2.07 16.67 18.70
C HIS A 161 -3.45 16.59 19.38
N PRO A 162 -4.47 17.29 18.81
CA PRO A 162 -5.83 17.21 19.29
C PRO A 162 -6.45 15.84 18.99
N GLY A 163 -7.57 15.55 19.63
CA GLY A 163 -8.28 14.29 19.47
C GLY A 163 -9.79 14.41 19.62
N PRO A 164 -10.54 13.35 19.29
CA PRO A 164 -12.00 13.37 19.25
C PRO A 164 -12.63 13.33 20.64
N SER A 165 -13.82 13.93 20.76
CA SER A 165 -14.72 13.71 21.91
C SER A 165 -15.38 12.33 21.85
N MET A 166 -15.95 11.87 22.97
CA MET A 166 -16.78 10.65 22.98
C MET A 166 -17.97 10.74 22.02
N ASP A 167 -18.59 11.91 21.91
CA ASP A 167 -19.75 12.13 21.05
C ASP A 167 -19.37 12.16 19.57
N PHE A 168 -18.10 12.48 19.24
CA PHE A 168 -17.59 12.34 17.89
C PHE A 168 -17.66 10.90 17.38
N TYR A 169 -17.21 9.93 18.18
CA TYR A 169 -17.27 8.52 17.79
C TYR A 169 -18.71 8.02 17.63
N LYS A 170 -19.61 8.42 18.54
CA LYS A 170 -21.05 8.07 18.43
C LYS A 170 -21.66 8.65 17.17
N TRP A 171 -21.40 9.93 16.89
CA TRP A 171 -21.84 10.59 15.67
C TRP A 171 -21.27 9.91 14.41
N ALA A 172 -20.00 9.53 14.40
CA ALA A 172 -19.38 8.83 13.28
C ALA A 172 -20.07 7.48 13.00
N LEU A 173 -20.47 6.75 14.05
CA LEU A 173 -21.24 5.52 13.94
C LEU A 173 -22.66 5.77 13.40
N ASP A 174 -23.35 6.81 13.88
CA ASP A 174 -24.69 7.19 13.40
C ASP A 174 -24.67 7.61 11.93
N MET A 175 -23.61 8.34 11.53
CA MET A 175 -23.33 8.69 10.14
C MET A 175 -22.85 7.49 9.32
N LYS A 176 -22.58 6.34 9.95
CA LYS A 176 -22.03 5.15 9.28
C LYS A 176 -20.78 5.49 8.47
N LEU A 177 -19.91 6.37 9.00
CA LEU A 177 -18.65 6.68 8.34
C LEU A 177 -17.86 5.38 8.14
N LYS A 178 -17.19 5.26 7.00
CA LYS A 178 -16.41 4.05 6.70
C LYS A 178 -15.06 4.06 7.40
N VAL A 179 -14.39 5.20 7.29
CA VAL A 179 -13.02 5.42 7.78
C VAL A 179 -12.93 6.82 8.37
N ILE A 180 -12.26 6.95 9.52
CA ILE A 180 -11.81 8.25 10.06
C ILE A 180 -10.30 8.36 9.85
N GLY A 181 -9.88 9.32 9.05
CA GLY A 181 -8.50 9.67 8.80
C GLY A 181 -8.05 10.88 9.62
N VAL A 182 -6.78 10.91 10.02
CA VAL A 182 -6.18 12.06 10.71
C VAL A 182 -4.80 12.40 10.17
N ASP A 183 -4.43 13.67 10.27
CA ASP A 183 -3.17 14.21 9.77
C ASP A 183 -2.02 14.15 10.81
N CYS A 184 -2.21 13.39 11.88
CA CYS A 184 -1.27 13.26 13.00
C CYS A 184 -1.01 11.79 13.35
N GLY A 185 -0.20 11.56 14.39
CA GLY A 185 0.32 10.24 14.74
C GLY A 185 -0.69 9.29 15.39
N SER A 186 -1.88 9.75 15.74
CA SER A 186 -2.97 8.88 16.21
C SER A 186 -4.35 9.49 15.97
N ALA A 187 -5.33 8.66 15.60
CA ALA A 187 -6.73 9.07 15.48
C ALA A 187 -7.41 9.30 16.84
N GLU A 188 -6.90 8.66 17.90
CA GLU A 188 -7.35 8.87 19.26
C GLU A 188 -6.71 10.11 19.86
N HIS A 189 -7.34 10.72 20.87
CA HIS A 189 -6.66 11.74 21.66
C HIS A 189 -5.44 11.09 22.36
N PRO A 190 -4.24 11.68 22.31
CA PRO A 190 -3.03 11.01 22.82
C PRO A 190 -3.14 10.69 24.31
N MET A 191 -3.87 11.52 25.07
CA MET A 191 -4.15 11.28 26.50
C MET A 191 -5.19 10.19 26.81
N ASN A 192 -5.77 9.55 25.79
CA ASN A 192 -6.57 8.32 25.91
C ASN A 192 -5.76 7.06 25.56
N THR A 193 -4.45 7.21 25.32
CA THR A 193 -3.52 6.12 25.00
C THR A 193 -2.47 5.98 26.09
N THR A 194 -1.54 5.04 25.91
CA THR A 194 -0.40 4.84 26.81
C THR A 194 0.55 6.04 26.91
N ILE A 195 0.49 6.98 25.96
CA ILE A 195 1.29 8.21 25.95
C ILE A 195 1.13 9.02 27.24
N ARG A 196 -0.07 9.06 27.83
CA ARG A 196 -0.31 9.81 29.08
C ARG A 196 0.55 9.33 30.25
N TYR A 197 0.88 8.04 30.27
CA TYR A 197 1.71 7.42 31.30
C TYR A 197 3.20 7.56 31.02
N MET A 198 3.57 7.62 29.72
CA MET A 198 4.94 7.89 29.30
C MET A 198 5.32 9.36 29.54
N HIS A 199 4.33 10.26 29.46
CA HIS A 199 4.51 11.71 29.51
C HIS A 199 3.56 12.40 30.50
N ASP A 200 3.68 12.05 31.78
CA ASP A 200 2.82 12.57 32.86
C ASP A 200 2.78 14.11 32.93
N ASN A 201 3.89 14.78 32.64
CA ASN A 201 3.93 16.25 32.56
C ASN A 201 3.00 16.82 31.47
N HIS A 202 2.91 16.15 30.31
CA HIS A 202 2.01 16.54 29.23
C HIS A 202 0.56 16.18 29.57
N PHE A 203 0.33 15.06 30.25
CA PHE A 203 -1.01 14.71 30.75
C PHE A 203 -1.55 15.76 31.72
N ARG A 204 -0.75 16.22 32.69
CA ARG A 204 -1.15 17.31 33.61
C ARG A 204 -1.53 18.59 32.86
N ARG A 205 -0.75 18.98 31.84
CA ARG A 205 -1.06 20.16 31.01
C ARG A 205 -2.37 19.99 30.24
N ALA A 206 -2.60 18.81 29.68
CA ALA A 206 -3.83 18.48 28.99
C ALA A 206 -5.03 18.50 29.95
N GLU A 207 -4.89 17.95 31.16
CA GLU A 207 -5.93 17.97 32.19
C GLU A 207 -6.23 19.38 32.71
N GLU A 208 -5.21 20.22 32.93
CA GLU A 208 -5.39 21.63 33.29
C GLU A 208 -6.15 22.40 32.20
N LYS A 209 -5.81 22.16 30.92
CA LYS A 209 -6.53 22.74 29.79
C LYS A 209 -7.98 22.25 29.75
N LEU A 210 -8.21 20.94 29.87
CA LEU A 210 -9.53 20.33 29.89
C LEU A 210 -10.40 20.92 31.01
N MET A 211 -9.87 21.03 32.22
CA MET A 211 -10.56 21.60 33.37
C MET A 211 -10.94 23.06 33.12
N ARG A 212 -10.04 23.85 32.52
CA ARG A 212 -10.30 25.25 32.20
C ARG A 212 -11.38 25.42 31.12
N GLU A 213 -11.38 24.57 30.11
CA GLU A 213 -12.29 24.69 28.94
C GLU A 213 -13.65 24.02 29.15
N HIS A 214 -13.70 22.96 29.95
CA HIS A 214 -14.89 22.11 30.12
C HIS A 214 -15.34 21.91 31.56
N GLY A 215 -14.54 22.33 32.56
CA GLY A 215 -14.88 22.15 33.98
C GLY A 215 -14.90 20.69 34.43
N LYS A 216 -14.20 19.80 33.72
CA LYS A 216 -14.15 18.36 33.97
C LYS A 216 -12.72 17.85 34.10
N LYS A 217 -12.53 16.82 34.92
CA LYS A 217 -11.30 16.00 34.91
C LYS A 217 -11.27 15.07 33.71
N TRP A 218 -10.10 14.50 33.42
CA TRP A 218 -9.93 13.63 32.25
C TRP A 218 -10.86 12.41 32.27
N GLU A 219 -10.93 11.72 33.40
CA GLU A 219 -11.77 10.52 33.58
C GLU A 219 -13.27 10.84 33.64
N GLU A 220 -13.66 12.09 33.90
CA GLU A 220 -15.06 12.54 33.81
C GLU A 220 -15.46 12.86 32.36
N MET A 221 -14.50 13.29 31.54
CA MET A 221 -14.70 13.50 30.11
C MET A 221 -14.64 12.19 29.32
N PHE A 222 -13.73 11.30 29.70
CA PHE A 222 -13.51 9.99 29.10
C PHE A 222 -13.57 8.90 30.17
N PRO A 223 -14.78 8.51 30.64
CA PRO A 223 -14.92 7.41 31.58
C PRO A 223 -14.30 6.13 31.00
N PRO A 224 -13.33 5.48 31.66
CA PRO A 224 -12.56 4.38 31.06
C PRO A 224 -13.41 3.21 30.55
N ASP A 225 -14.43 2.79 31.32
CA ASP A 225 -15.35 1.72 30.94
C ASP A 225 -16.14 2.05 29.67
N GLU A 226 -16.68 3.27 29.59
CA GLU A 226 -17.46 3.72 28.46
C GLU A 226 -16.57 3.92 27.22
N TYR A 227 -15.38 4.49 27.40
CA TYR A 227 -14.40 4.66 26.33
C TYR A 227 -14.00 3.31 25.75
N TYR A 228 -13.63 2.35 26.61
CA TYR A 228 -13.27 1.00 26.20
C TYR A 228 -14.44 0.32 25.46
N GLN A 229 -15.65 0.38 26.00
CA GLN A 229 -16.82 -0.19 25.35
C GLN A 229 -17.08 0.43 23.98
N LEU A 230 -16.88 1.74 23.84
CA LEU A 230 -17.06 2.44 22.57
C LEU A 230 -15.99 2.05 21.54
N THR A 231 -14.71 2.22 21.88
CA THR A 231 -13.59 2.08 20.93
C THR A 231 -13.16 0.64 20.69
N HIS A 232 -13.27 -0.24 21.69
CA HIS A 232 -12.79 -1.63 21.59
C HIS A 232 -13.88 -2.67 21.32
N ILE A 233 -15.15 -2.32 21.55
CA ILE A 233 -16.27 -3.24 21.34
C ILE A 233 -17.23 -2.72 20.28
N THR A 234 -17.79 -1.53 20.45
CA THR A 234 -18.83 -1.00 19.56
C THR A 234 -18.27 -0.64 18.18
N MET A 235 -17.20 0.14 18.11
CA MET A 235 -16.64 0.60 16.84
C MET A 235 -16.18 -0.55 15.92
N PRO A 236 -15.37 -1.51 16.39
CA PRO A 236 -14.91 -2.61 15.52
C PRO A 236 -16.06 -3.48 15.01
N LYS A 237 -17.10 -3.72 15.84
CA LYS A 237 -18.31 -4.45 15.43
C LYS A 237 -19.16 -3.71 14.39
N ASN A 238 -18.97 -2.40 14.25
CA ASN A 238 -19.63 -1.57 13.24
C ASN A 238 -18.69 -1.25 12.06
N HIS A 239 -17.55 -1.95 11.95
CA HIS A 239 -16.65 -1.87 10.81
C HIS A 239 -16.00 -0.50 10.58
N LEU A 240 -16.03 0.38 11.59
CA LEU A 240 -15.37 1.68 11.54
C LEU A 240 -13.88 1.52 11.86
N VAL A 241 -13.03 1.89 10.91
CA VAL A 241 -11.55 1.80 10.99
C VAL A 241 -10.91 3.18 10.90
N PHE A 242 -9.59 3.26 11.17
CA PHE A 242 -8.85 4.52 11.09
C PHE A 242 -7.75 4.50 10.04
N VAL A 243 -7.37 5.67 9.54
CA VAL A 243 -6.12 5.87 8.80
C VAL A 243 -5.32 7.01 9.44
N GLU A 244 -4.08 6.73 9.82
CA GLU A 244 -3.24 7.66 10.59
C GLU A 244 -2.09 8.18 9.73
N ALA A 245 -1.50 9.31 10.14
CA ALA A 245 -0.40 9.98 9.45
C ALA A 245 -0.71 10.35 7.99
N ILE A 246 -1.87 10.97 7.74
CA ILE A 246 -2.19 11.59 6.45
C ILE A 246 -1.41 12.91 6.32
N VAL A 247 -0.48 12.99 5.38
CA VAL A 247 0.40 14.16 5.20
C VAL A 247 0.33 14.61 3.74
N GLY A 248 1.31 14.21 2.91
CA GLY A 248 1.33 14.43 1.46
C GLY A 248 0.75 15.78 1.02
N GLU A 249 -0.27 15.72 0.17
CA GLU A 249 -0.93 16.89 -0.43
C GLU A 249 -2.23 17.30 0.29
N ILE A 250 -2.42 16.91 1.57
CA ILE A 250 -3.67 17.18 2.33
C ILE A 250 -4.11 18.65 2.29
N ASP A 251 -3.16 19.58 2.29
CA ASP A 251 -3.41 21.01 2.28
C ASP A 251 -4.05 21.53 1.00
N LYS A 252 -3.98 20.78 -0.10
CA LYS A 252 -4.66 21.12 -1.37
C LYS A 252 -6.15 20.81 -1.34
N LEU A 253 -6.63 20.09 -0.32
CA LEU A 253 -7.99 19.55 -0.24
C LEU A 253 -8.80 20.07 0.96
N LYS A 254 -8.32 21.11 1.66
CA LYS A 254 -9.00 21.65 2.85
C LYS A 254 -10.47 21.99 2.57
N ASN A 255 -11.36 21.37 3.34
CA ASN A 255 -12.83 21.51 3.26
C ASN A 255 -13.43 21.11 1.91
N GLN A 256 -12.73 20.27 1.14
CA GLN A 256 -13.19 19.81 -0.16
C GLN A 256 -13.59 18.34 -0.12
N ARG A 257 -14.56 18.00 -0.97
CA ARG A 257 -14.92 16.62 -1.23
C ARG A 257 -13.98 16.02 -2.27
N ALA A 258 -13.75 14.73 -2.16
CA ALA A 258 -12.98 13.95 -3.11
C ALA A 258 -13.45 12.49 -3.08
N TRP A 259 -13.13 11.73 -4.12
CA TRP A 259 -13.13 10.28 -4.04
C TRP A 259 -11.84 9.83 -3.37
N ILE A 260 -11.93 9.25 -2.18
CA ILE A 260 -10.79 8.81 -1.38
C ILE A 260 -10.54 7.32 -1.65
N THR A 261 -9.28 6.94 -1.79
CA THR A 261 -8.84 5.54 -1.89
C THR A 261 -7.75 5.28 -0.85
N ILE A 262 -7.99 4.31 0.03
CA ILE A 262 -7.02 3.86 1.04
C ILE A 262 -6.61 2.44 0.67
N MET A 263 -5.35 2.26 0.31
CA MET A 263 -4.84 1.01 -0.26
C MET A 263 -3.80 0.37 0.66
N PRO A 264 -4.22 -0.34 1.71
CA PRO A 264 -3.32 -1.02 2.63
C PRO A 264 -2.70 -2.28 2.01
N ILE A 265 -1.53 -2.68 2.50
CA ILE A 265 -1.03 -4.04 2.25
C ILE A 265 -1.99 -5.04 2.94
N PRO A 266 -2.54 -6.04 2.23
CA PRO A 266 -3.58 -6.93 2.75
C PRO A 266 -3.03 -8.04 3.65
N PHE A 267 -2.49 -7.66 4.81
CA PHE A 267 -1.96 -8.63 5.76
C PHE A 267 -3.06 -9.46 6.43
N MET A 268 -2.73 -10.72 6.73
CA MET A 268 -3.64 -11.63 7.43
C MET A 268 -3.45 -11.64 8.95
N GLU A 269 -2.23 -11.44 9.44
CA GLU A 269 -1.90 -11.64 10.86
C GLU A 269 -1.71 -10.35 11.66
N VAL A 270 -1.60 -9.19 11.01
CA VAL A 270 -1.32 -7.91 11.68
C VAL A 270 -2.60 -7.12 11.92
N GLU A 271 -2.49 -6.17 12.82
CA GLU A 271 -3.60 -5.29 13.23
C GLU A 271 -3.60 -3.91 12.58
N THR A 272 -2.44 -3.50 12.07
CA THR A 272 -2.24 -2.27 11.30
C THR A 272 -1.42 -2.57 10.07
N ALA A 273 -1.63 -1.85 8.97
CA ALA A 273 -0.87 -2.06 7.74
C ALA A 273 -0.57 -0.74 7.05
N TRP A 274 0.67 -0.58 6.58
CA TRP A 274 1.05 0.50 5.68
C TRP A 274 0.08 0.63 4.51
N ALA A 275 -0.27 1.88 4.18
CA ALA A 275 -1.26 2.19 3.17
C ALA A 275 -0.85 3.40 2.33
N ARG A 276 -1.02 3.26 1.00
CA ARG A 276 -0.98 4.41 0.10
C ARG A 276 -2.37 5.02 0.01
N VAL A 277 -2.49 6.30 0.35
CA VAL A 277 -3.75 7.03 0.39
C VAL A 277 -3.74 8.07 -0.71
N ALA A 278 -4.78 8.06 -1.55
CA ALA A 278 -4.94 9.02 -2.62
C ALA A 278 -6.35 9.60 -2.62
N ALA A 279 -6.48 10.79 -3.20
CA ALA A 279 -7.75 11.46 -3.42
C ALA A 279 -7.89 11.86 -4.88
N TYR A 280 -9.11 11.77 -5.41
CA TYR A 280 -9.42 12.11 -6.79
C TYR A 280 -10.57 13.12 -6.87
N GLN A 281 -10.38 14.17 -7.64
CA GLN A 281 -11.40 15.14 -8.02
C GLN A 281 -11.69 15.04 -9.53
N PRO A 282 -12.89 15.43 -9.98
CA PRO A 282 -13.30 15.27 -11.38
C PRO A 282 -12.36 15.99 -12.36
N PRO A 283 -12.24 15.47 -13.60
CA PRO A 283 -11.64 16.22 -14.70
C PRO A 283 -12.48 17.46 -15.05
N ASP A 284 -11.87 18.46 -15.69
CA ASP A 284 -12.52 19.77 -15.93
C ASP A 284 -13.79 19.71 -16.80
N TRP A 285 -14.00 18.63 -17.55
CA TRP A 285 -15.16 18.43 -18.43
C TRP A 285 -16.32 17.66 -17.80
N MET A 286 -16.21 17.24 -16.53
CA MET A 286 -17.21 16.45 -15.81
C MET A 286 -17.58 17.11 -14.49
N SER A 287 -18.86 17.04 -14.12
CA SER A 287 -19.29 17.53 -12.80
C SER A 287 -18.89 16.58 -11.67
N GLU A 288 -18.78 17.11 -10.44
CA GLU A 288 -18.49 16.29 -9.25
C GLU A 288 -19.51 15.15 -9.07
N ALA A 289 -20.80 15.44 -9.26
CA ALA A 289 -21.87 14.46 -9.08
C ALA A 289 -21.76 13.30 -10.09
N GLU A 290 -21.53 13.61 -11.37
CA GLU A 290 -21.35 12.60 -12.42
C GLU A 290 -20.11 11.74 -12.17
N PHE A 291 -19.01 12.36 -11.72
CA PHE A 291 -17.77 11.66 -11.42
C PHE A 291 -17.95 10.69 -10.25
N TYR A 292 -18.52 11.14 -9.13
CA TYR A 292 -18.74 10.25 -7.98
C TYR A 292 -19.77 9.15 -8.27
N GLU A 293 -20.79 9.43 -9.09
CA GLU A 293 -21.71 8.39 -9.55
C GLU A 293 -20.97 7.33 -10.38
N ALA A 294 -20.13 7.76 -11.34
CA ALA A 294 -19.34 6.84 -12.16
C ALA A 294 -18.36 6.01 -11.31
N MET A 295 -17.66 6.64 -10.36
CA MET A 295 -16.75 5.96 -9.44
C MET A 295 -17.48 4.99 -8.51
N SER A 296 -18.69 5.32 -8.05
CA SER A 296 -19.49 4.44 -7.19
C SER A 296 -19.95 3.16 -7.87
N LYS A 297 -20.08 3.18 -9.20
CA LYS A 297 -20.43 2.01 -10.00
C LYS A 297 -19.21 1.24 -10.48
N ALA A 298 -18.02 1.86 -10.50
CA ALA A 298 -16.81 1.25 -11.02
C ALA A 298 -16.49 -0.09 -10.34
N GLU A 299 -16.12 -1.09 -11.12
CA GLU A 299 -15.61 -2.35 -10.58
C GLU A 299 -14.12 -2.21 -10.28
N MET A 300 -13.73 -2.58 -9.07
CA MET A 300 -12.34 -2.68 -8.63
C MET A 300 -11.93 -4.15 -8.62
N LEU A 301 -11.00 -4.52 -9.49
CA LEU A 301 -10.39 -5.85 -9.55
C LEU A 301 -9.10 -5.82 -8.71
N ASP A 302 -9.13 -6.44 -7.55
CA ASP A 302 -7.97 -6.53 -6.67
C ASP A 302 -7.04 -7.66 -7.09
N MET A 303 -5.90 -7.30 -7.67
CA MET A 303 -4.92 -8.25 -8.18
C MET A 303 -3.86 -8.60 -7.13
N THR A 304 -4.04 -8.18 -5.88
CA THR A 304 -3.08 -8.38 -4.79
C THR A 304 -3.42 -9.65 -4.02
N VAL A 305 -2.47 -10.56 -3.86
CA VAL A 305 -2.64 -11.68 -2.93
C VAL A 305 -2.46 -11.18 -1.49
N PRO A 306 -3.27 -11.62 -0.52
CA PRO A 306 -3.00 -11.46 0.91
C PRO A 306 -1.53 -11.73 1.26
N PHE A 307 -1.00 -10.99 2.24
CA PHE A 307 0.35 -11.23 2.75
C PHE A 307 0.25 -11.94 4.11
N SER A 308 0.85 -13.13 4.19
CA SER A 308 0.73 -14.01 5.36
C SER A 308 2.06 -14.64 5.72
N VAL A 309 2.17 -15.13 6.96
CA VAL A 309 3.26 -16.04 7.38
C VAL A 309 3.24 -17.35 6.58
N GLN A 310 2.16 -17.63 5.85
CA GLN A 310 2.03 -18.75 4.91
C GLN A 310 2.50 -18.43 3.49
N THR A 311 2.81 -17.17 3.18
CA THR A 311 3.31 -16.79 1.86
C THR A 311 4.66 -17.49 1.60
N PRO A 312 4.77 -18.31 0.54
CA PRO A 312 6.02 -18.97 0.21
C PRO A 312 7.14 -17.97 -0.07
N GLN A 313 8.33 -18.29 0.39
CA GLN A 313 9.51 -17.48 0.13
C GLN A 313 10.13 -17.82 -1.21
N TRP A 314 10.64 -16.81 -1.91
CA TRP A 314 11.54 -17.06 -3.02
C TRP A 314 12.82 -17.69 -2.49
N LEU A 315 13.00 -18.99 -2.75
CA LEU A 315 14.24 -19.71 -2.46
C LEU A 315 14.66 -19.62 -0.98
N ASN A 316 15.76 -18.93 -0.69
CA ASN A 316 16.36 -18.79 0.63
C ASN A 316 16.05 -17.43 1.28
N TYR A 317 15.05 -16.70 0.79
CA TYR A 317 14.70 -15.38 1.31
C TYR A 317 14.01 -15.52 2.66
N VAL A 318 14.19 -14.52 3.53
CA VAL A 318 13.59 -14.55 4.88
C VAL A 318 12.07 -14.39 4.75
N PRO A 319 11.26 -15.36 5.24
CA PRO A 319 9.81 -15.32 5.15
C PRO A 319 9.23 -14.27 6.10
N LEU A 320 7.92 -13.99 5.98
CA LEU A 320 7.24 -13.14 6.96
C LEU A 320 7.21 -13.82 8.33
N SER A 321 7.67 -13.09 9.34
CA SER A 321 7.40 -13.39 10.75
C SER A 321 6.70 -12.21 11.40
N VAL A 322 5.77 -12.51 12.31
CA VAL A 322 4.96 -11.52 13.03
C VAL A 322 5.03 -11.83 14.52
N THR A 323 5.44 -10.86 15.32
CA THR A 323 5.50 -10.96 16.78
C THR A 323 4.67 -9.85 17.40
N TYR A 324 3.63 -10.21 18.14
CA TYR A 324 2.87 -9.23 18.93
C TYR A 324 3.65 -8.81 20.17
N HIS A 325 4.05 -7.55 20.26
CA HIS A 325 4.71 -6.99 21.45
C HIS A 325 3.73 -6.23 22.36
N ARG A 326 2.57 -5.81 21.84
CA ARG A 326 1.47 -5.24 22.63
C ARG A 326 0.17 -5.97 22.36
N ARG A 327 -0.62 -6.12 23.43
CA ARG A 327 -1.95 -6.74 23.40
C ARG A 327 -2.93 -5.90 24.19
N VAL A 328 -4.17 -5.78 23.69
CA VAL A 328 -5.25 -5.01 24.34
C VAL A 328 -5.39 -5.35 25.83
N GLY A 329 -5.44 -6.63 26.18
CA GLY A 329 -5.62 -7.05 27.58
C GLY A 329 -4.42 -6.80 28.51
N GLY A 330 -3.25 -6.42 27.96
CA GLY A 330 -1.99 -6.39 28.71
C GLY A 330 -1.65 -5.06 29.39
N GLN A 331 -2.40 -3.98 29.14
CA GLN A 331 -1.99 -2.63 29.57
C GLN A 331 -3.17 -1.76 30.00
N TYR A 332 -3.00 -1.07 31.14
CA TYR A 332 -3.80 0.06 31.64
C TYR A 332 -5.30 0.01 31.27
N PHE A 333 -6.03 -0.99 31.80
CA PHE A 333 -7.47 -1.13 31.60
C PHE A 333 -7.93 -1.22 30.12
N GLY A 334 -7.10 -1.82 29.26
CA GLY A 334 -7.45 -1.96 27.84
C GLY A 334 -7.26 -0.69 27.03
N MET A 335 -6.61 0.35 27.55
CA MET A 335 -6.28 1.60 26.80
C MET A 335 -5.08 1.43 25.85
N SER A 336 -4.77 0.21 25.45
CA SER A 336 -3.67 -0.08 24.52
C SER A 336 -4.18 -0.88 23.35
N ARG A 337 -3.58 -0.66 22.19
CA ARG A 337 -3.87 -1.40 20.96
C ARG A 337 -3.05 -2.68 20.93
N ASN A 338 -3.54 -3.67 20.19
CA ASN A 338 -2.63 -4.68 19.66
C ASN A 338 -1.56 -3.98 18.81
N SER A 339 -0.34 -4.48 18.86
CA SER A 339 0.73 -3.99 17.98
C SER A 339 1.69 -5.12 17.69
N SER A 340 2.12 -5.22 16.44
CA SER A 340 3.03 -6.25 15.97
C SER A 340 4.32 -5.70 15.37
N ILE A 341 5.36 -6.52 15.49
CA ILE A 341 6.65 -6.36 14.84
C ILE A 341 6.74 -7.40 13.73
N CYS A 342 7.01 -6.93 12.51
CA CYS A 342 7.17 -7.74 11.33
C CYS A 342 8.66 -7.85 10.95
N ASN A 343 9.03 -8.99 10.37
CA ASN A 343 10.30 -9.15 9.69
C ASN A 343 10.12 -9.99 8.43
N ALA A 344 10.60 -9.51 7.29
CA ALA A 344 10.49 -10.21 6.00
C ALA A 344 11.45 -9.64 4.94
N SER A 345 11.80 -10.46 3.96
CA SER A 345 12.38 -9.99 2.69
C SER A 345 11.32 -9.25 1.87
N ILE A 346 11.66 -8.13 1.23
CA ILE A 346 10.71 -7.31 0.43
C ILE A 346 10.34 -7.89 -0.94
N HIS A 347 10.85 -9.09 -1.24
CA HIS A 347 10.60 -9.87 -2.47
C HIS A 347 9.70 -11.07 -2.16
N LEU A 348 8.59 -10.79 -1.50
CA LEU A 348 7.58 -11.77 -1.06
C LEU A 348 6.19 -11.26 -1.42
N ALA A 349 5.21 -12.16 -1.49
CA ALA A 349 3.82 -11.82 -1.83
C ALA A 349 3.73 -10.96 -3.11
N THR A 350 2.62 -10.27 -3.34
CA THR A 350 2.52 -9.29 -4.42
C THR A 350 3.38 -8.05 -4.10
N HIS A 351 4.34 -7.74 -4.96
CA HIS A 351 5.27 -6.62 -4.78
C HIS A 351 5.71 -6.02 -6.11
N MET A 352 6.33 -4.84 -6.06
CA MET A 352 6.97 -4.17 -7.18
C MET A 352 8.48 -4.21 -7.01
N ASP A 353 9.18 -4.82 -7.97
CA ASP A 353 10.62 -4.70 -8.10
C ASP A 353 10.97 -3.33 -8.65
N GLY A 354 11.55 -2.46 -7.82
CA GLY A 354 11.92 -1.11 -8.21
C GLY A 354 13.26 -1.05 -8.93
N GLU A 355 13.58 0.12 -9.50
CA GLU A 355 14.78 0.31 -10.32
C GLU A 355 16.05 -0.14 -9.59
N LYS A 356 16.18 0.20 -8.30
CA LYS A 356 17.37 -0.17 -7.50
C LYS A 356 17.54 -1.67 -7.28
N HIS A 357 16.56 -2.50 -7.55
CA HIS A 357 16.70 -3.94 -7.43
C HIS A 357 17.85 -4.46 -8.31
N PHE A 358 17.93 -3.99 -9.57
CA PHE A 358 18.99 -4.37 -10.52
C PHE A 358 19.81 -3.20 -11.07
N TYR A 359 19.36 -1.97 -10.88
CA TYR A 359 20.04 -0.75 -11.32
C TYR A 359 20.38 0.14 -10.11
N PRO A 360 21.55 -0.02 -9.48
CA PRO A 360 21.90 0.69 -8.23
C PRO A 360 21.81 2.21 -8.29
N SER A 361 21.95 2.80 -9.48
CA SER A 361 21.85 4.25 -9.72
C SER A 361 20.41 4.75 -9.96
N GLY A 362 19.42 3.85 -9.98
CA GLY A 362 18.01 4.17 -10.15
C GLY A 362 17.38 4.79 -8.91
N ARG A 363 16.07 5.02 -8.96
CA ARG A 363 15.25 5.56 -7.87
C ARG A 363 14.86 4.47 -6.86
N THR A 364 14.77 4.82 -5.58
CA THR A 364 14.07 3.99 -4.59
C THR A 364 12.56 4.07 -4.81
N ILE A 365 11.79 3.14 -4.24
CA ILE A 365 10.33 3.11 -4.38
C ILE A 365 9.70 4.44 -3.93
N GLY A 366 10.11 4.97 -2.77
CA GLY A 366 9.56 6.22 -2.23
C GLY A 366 9.87 7.47 -3.06
N GLN A 367 10.90 7.43 -3.93
CA GLN A 367 11.24 8.55 -4.81
C GLN A 367 10.37 8.63 -6.08
N VAL A 368 9.63 7.57 -6.41
CA VAL A 368 8.79 7.53 -7.61
C VAL A 368 7.39 8.08 -7.27
N PRO A 369 6.91 9.12 -7.99
CA PRO A 369 5.62 9.73 -7.71
C PRO A 369 4.46 8.79 -8.08
N LEU A 370 3.32 8.93 -7.38
CA LEU A 370 2.13 8.10 -7.62
C LEU A 370 1.64 8.13 -9.07
N SER A 371 1.84 9.23 -9.80
CA SER A 371 1.46 9.37 -11.22
C SER A 371 2.23 8.43 -12.17
N GLU A 372 3.39 7.92 -11.74
CA GLU A 372 4.14 6.89 -12.46
C GLU A 372 3.71 5.46 -12.06
N TRP A 373 2.92 5.31 -10.99
CA TRP A 373 2.40 4.01 -10.55
C TRP A 373 0.97 3.72 -11.00
N VAL A 374 0.23 4.75 -11.42
CA VAL A 374 -1.15 4.62 -11.90
C VAL A 374 -1.30 5.10 -13.35
N GLY A 375 -2.29 4.60 -14.08
CA GLY A 375 -2.62 5.11 -15.40
C GLY A 375 -3.42 4.14 -16.28
N PRO A 376 -3.68 4.54 -17.53
CA PRO A 376 -4.22 3.62 -18.54
C PRO A 376 -3.32 2.41 -18.74
N GLY A 377 -3.93 1.27 -18.99
CA GLY A 377 -3.21 0.03 -19.25
C GLY A 377 -4.09 -1.06 -19.83
N VAL A 378 -3.50 -2.24 -19.98
CA VAL A 378 -4.15 -3.44 -20.48
C VAL A 378 -3.89 -4.62 -19.55
N ILE A 379 -4.90 -5.48 -19.41
CA ILE A 379 -4.70 -6.84 -18.90
C ILE A 379 -4.74 -7.75 -20.12
N ALA A 380 -3.65 -8.47 -20.41
CA ALA A 380 -3.52 -9.40 -21.52
C ALA A 380 -3.65 -10.85 -21.02
N ASP A 381 -4.81 -11.47 -21.23
CA ASP A 381 -5.01 -12.89 -20.92
C ASP A 381 -4.43 -13.78 -22.03
N ILE A 382 -3.22 -14.28 -21.78
CA ILE A 382 -2.53 -15.24 -22.64
C ILE A 382 -2.55 -16.65 -22.05
N SER A 383 -3.36 -16.89 -21.02
CA SER A 383 -3.35 -18.16 -20.26
C SER A 383 -3.71 -19.39 -21.10
N HIS A 384 -4.37 -19.20 -22.23
CA HIS A 384 -4.71 -20.23 -23.21
C HIS A 384 -3.60 -20.46 -24.26
N LEU A 385 -2.59 -19.59 -24.31
CA LEU A 385 -1.46 -19.66 -25.25
C LEU A 385 -0.19 -20.23 -24.61
N VAL A 386 -0.16 -20.35 -23.28
CA VAL A 386 1.03 -20.75 -22.52
C VAL A 386 0.77 -22.00 -21.68
N SER A 387 1.84 -22.78 -21.50
CA SER A 387 1.93 -23.95 -20.62
C SER A 387 3.25 -23.92 -19.85
N ASP A 388 3.55 -24.98 -19.09
CA ASP A 388 4.80 -25.10 -18.32
C ASP A 388 6.03 -24.73 -19.17
N ALA A 389 6.85 -23.83 -18.64
CA ALA A 389 8.08 -23.30 -19.24
C ALA A 389 7.90 -22.79 -20.69
N SER A 390 6.73 -22.21 -21.01
CA SER A 390 6.51 -21.59 -22.31
C SER A 390 7.19 -20.23 -22.41
N VAL A 391 7.62 -19.92 -23.62
CA VAL A 391 8.07 -18.58 -23.99
C VAL A 391 6.90 -17.83 -24.65
N TYR A 392 6.48 -16.72 -24.06
CA TYR A 392 5.49 -15.82 -24.66
C TYR A 392 6.16 -14.67 -25.41
N THR A 393 5.53 -14.18 -26.48
CA THR A 393 6.10 -13.15 -27.35
C THR A 393 5.27 -11.86 -27.37
N PRO A 394 5.84 -10.72 -27.83
CA PRO A 394 5.06 -9.50 -28.07
C PRO A 394 3.80 -9.73 -28.91
N GLN A 395 3.88 -10.58 -29.94
CA GLN A 395 2.75 -10.87 -30.82
C GLN A 395 1.62 -11.60 -30.09
N MET A 396 1.92 -12.42 -29.08
CA MET A 396 0.89 -13.04 -28.24
C MET A 396 0.14 -11.97 -27.43
N ILE A 397 0.84 -10.97 -26.90
CA ILE A 397 0.21 -9.85 -26.18
C ILE A 397 -0.67 -9.02 -27.14
N GLU A 398 -0.12 -8.59 -28.27
CA GLU A 398 -0.84 -7.80 -29.28
C GLU A 398 -2.03 -8.54 -29.90
N SER A 399 -2.04 -9.88 -29.87
CA SER A 399 -3.16 -10.68 -30.37
C SER A 399 -4.41 -10.64 -29.50
N VAL A 400 -4.28 -10.27 -28.22
CA VAL A 400 -5.38 -10.29 -27.24
C VAL A 400 -5.78 -8.91 -26.73
N VAL A 401 -4.93 -7.89 -26.93
CA VAL A 401 -5.20 -6.51 -26.48
C VAL A 401 -4.65 -5.44 -27.43
N ASP A 402 -5.32 -4.29 -27.44
CA ASP A 402 -4.81 -3.04 -28.04
C ASP A 402 -3.93 -2.29 -27.01
N ILE A 403 -2.66 -2.66 -26.95
CA ILE A 403 -1.66 -2.00 -26.10
C ILE A 403 -1.10 -0.75 -26.78
N ARG A 404 -1.03 0.35 -26.04
CA ARG A 404 -0.61 1.66 -26.54
C ARG A 404 0.68 2.11 -25.86
N LYS A 405 1.33 3.08 -26.50
CA LYS A 405 2.52 3.72 -25.97
C LYS A 405 2.23 4.31 -24.58
N GLY A 406 3.08 4.03 -23.58
CA GLY A 406 2.92 4.54 -22.22
C GLY A 406 1.94 3.77 -21.33
N ASP A 407 1.29 2.72 -21.85
CA ASP A 407 0.37 1.90 -21.08
C ASP A 407 1.11 1.12 -19.97
N ILE A 408 0.35 0.80 -18.92
CA ILE A 408 0.67 -0.29 -18.00
C ILE A 408 0.28 -1.62 -18.65
N LEU A 409 1.13 -2.65 -18.54
CA LEU A 409 0.83 -3.99 -19.05
C LEU A 409 0.74 -5.00 -17.91
N VAL A 410 -0.41 -5.63 -17.71
CA VAL A 410 -0.54 -6.80 -16.84
C VAL A 410 -0.70 -8.05 -17.70
N ILE A 411 0.19 -9.02 -17.54
CA ILE A 411 0.21 -10.28 -18.27
C ILE A 411 -0.43 -11.35 -17.39
N LYS A 412 -1.61 -11.82 -17.80
CA LYS A 412 -2.30 -12.93 -17.16
C LYS A 412 -1.93 -14.22 -17.89
N THR A 413 -0.99 -14.95 -17.32
CA THR A 413 -0.50 -16.25 -17.82
C THR A 413 -1.34 -17.42 -17.30
N GLY A 414 -2.19 -17.18 -16.29
CA GLY A 414 -2.97 -18.22 -15.62
C GLY A 414 -2.20 -18.92 -14.49
N TRP A 415 -1.00 -18.44 -14.14
CA TRP A 415 -0.17 -19.02 -13.08
C TRP A 415 -0.69 -18.74 -11.67
N HIS A 416 -1.53 -17.72 -11.48
CA HIS A 416 -2.20 -17.48 -10.20
C HIS A 416 -2.94 -18.73 -9.67
N ARG A 417 -3.36 -19.66 -10.55
CA ARG A 417 -3.96 -20.94 -10.18
C ARG A 417 -3.03 -21.86 -9.37
N TYR A 418 -1.72 -21.69 -9.45
CA TYR A 418 -0.75 -22.49 -8.70
C TYR A 418 -0.16 -21.72 -7.51
N GLY A 419 -0.57 -20.45 -7.32
CA GLY A 419 -0.15 -19.64 -6.18
C GLY A 419 -0.72 -20.15 -4.86
N TRP A 420 -0.11 -19.72 -3.75
CA TRP A 420 -0.31 -20.32 -2.42
C TRP A 420 -1.74 -20.26 -1.86
N LEU A 421 -2.54 -19.28 -2.28
CA LEU A 421 -3.96 -19.16 -1.89
C LEU A 421 -4.91 -20.02 -2.74
N SER A 422 -4.42 -20.58 -3.83
CA SER A 422 -5.24 -21.35 -4.74
C SER A 422 -5.52 -22.76 -4.18
N PRO A 423 -6.74 -23.30 -4.36
CA PRO A 423 -6.99 -24.72 -4.08
C PRO A 423 -6.11 -25.66 -4.92
N ASP A 424 -5.66 -25.21 -6.09
CA ASP A 424 -4.75 -25.95 -6.98
C ASP A 424 -3.27 -25.54 -6.78
N SER A 425 -2.92 -25.02 -5.60
CA SER A 425 -1.56 -24.60 -5.26
C SER A 425 -0.54 -25.69 -5.54
N ASP A 426 0.52 -25.32 -6.28
CA ASP A 426 1.67 -26.17 -6.57
C ASP A 426 2.90 -25.26 -6.57
N GLU A 427 3.54 -25.15 -5.40
CA GLU A 427 4.66 -24.25 -5.18
C GLU A 427 5.82 -24.51 -6.16
N PHE A 428 6.10 -25.77 -6.46
CA PHE A 428 7.17 -26.12 -7.40
C PHE A 428 6.82 -25.66 -8.82
N ARG A 429 5.59 -25.91 -9.27
CA ARG A 429 5.14 -25.46 -10.60
C ARG A 429 5.06 -23.94 -10.68
N TYR A 430 4.58 -23.29 -9.62
CA TYR A 430 4.47 -21.84 -9.54
C TYR A 430 5.84 -21.16 -9.58
N MET A 431 6.81 -21.69 -8.82
CA MET A 431 8.14 -21.09 -8.71
C MET A 431 9.08 -21.43 -9.88
N VAL A 432 9.00 -22.66 -10.41
CA VAL A 432 10.05 -23.18 -11.32
C VAL A 432 9.57 -23.28 -12.77
N LYS A 433 8.27 -23.47 -12.99
CA LYS A 433 7.71 -23.83 -14.32
C LYS A 433 6.87 -22.73 -14.96
N HIS A 434 6.82 -21.53 -14.39
CA HIS A 434 6.07 -20.45 -14.98
C HIS A 434 6.61 -20.03 -16.36
N PRO A 435 5.72 -19.55 -17.25
CA PRO A 435 6.13 -19.03 -18.54
C PRO A 435 6.83 -17.69 -18.37
N GLY A 436 7.57 -17.29 -19.41
CA GLY A 436 8.33 -16.04 -19.42
C GLY A 436 8.54 -15.51 -20.84
N PRO A 437 9.12 -14.32 -20.97
CA PRO A 437 9.16 -13.60 -22.24
C PRO A 437 10.22 -14.12 -23.22
N SER A 438 10.00 -13.86 -24.50
CA SER A 438 10.98 -14.03 -25.58
C SER A 438 12.07 -12.95 -25.55
N PRO A 439 13.24 -13.18 -26.17
CA PRO A 439 14.37 -12.24 -26.13
C PRO A 439 14.10 -10.86 -26.77
N ASP A 440 13.08 -10.73 -27.62
CA ASP A 440 12.66 -9.46 -28.24
C ASP A 440 11.67 -8.67 -27.38
N PHE A 441 11.23 -9.21 -26.25
CA PHE A 441 10.19 -8.63 -25.42
C PHE A 441 10.62 -7.34 -24.73
N SER A 442 11.82 -7.31 -24.13
CA SER A 442 12.33 -6.11 -23.45
C SER A 442 12.56 -4.94 -24.41
N GLU A 443 13.01 -5.22 -25.64
CA GLU A 443 13.14 -4.19 -26.66
C GLU A 443 11.78 -3.67 -27.12
N TRP A 444 10.79 -4.55 -27.29
CA TRP A 444 9.41 -4.18 -27.62
C TRP A 444 8.77 -3.33 -26.51
N ALA A 445 8.87 -3.76 -25.25
CA ALA A 445 8.36 -3.01 -24.09
C ALA A 445 9.00 -1.61 -23.99
N ALA A 446 10.31 -1.51 -24.23
CA ALA A 446 11.02 -0.25 -24.27
C ALA A 446 10.56 0.66 -25.43
N LYS A 447 10.30 0.12 -26.62
CA LYS A 447 9.77 0.89 -27.77
C LYS A 447 8.37 1.42 -27.53
N LEU A 448 7.53 0.67 -26.81
CA LEU A 448 6.22 1.12 -26.35
C LEU A 448 6.30 2.09 -25.17
N GLU A 449 7.48 2.31 -24.58
CA GLU A 449 7.64 3.13 -23.38
C GLU A 449 6.65 2.72 -22.28
N LEU A 450 6.48 1.40 -22.07
CA LEU A 450 5.56 0.89 -21.06
C LEU A 450 5.87 1.49 -19.69
N LYS A 451 4.83 1.86 -18.94
CA LYS A 451 5.00 2.51 -17.64
C LYS A 451 5.57 1.53 -16.60
N TRP A 452 4.97 0.36 -16.49
CA TRP A 452 5.47 -0.80 -15.74
C TRP A 452 4.72 -2.06 -16.20
N ILE A 453 5.25 -3.24 -15.86
CA ILE A 453 4.71 -4.55 -16.25
C ILE A 453 4.25 -5.33 -15.02
N GLY A 454 3.14 -6.06 -15.07
CA GLY A 454 2.69 -6.95 -13.99
C GLY A 454 2.55 -8.38 -14.50
N VAL A 455 2.84 -9.37 -13.65
CA VAL A 455 2.67 -10.80 -13.99
C VAL A 455 2.04 -11.57 -12.83
N ASP A 456 1.20 -12.55 -13.17
CA ASP A 456 0.57 -13.47 -12.20
C ASP A 456 1.42 -14.70 -11.86
N ALA A 457 2.74 -14.52 -11.87
CA ALA A 457 3.75 -15.53 -11.59
C ALA A 457 4.78 -14.99 -10.60
N VAL A 458 5.62 -15.88 -10.06
CA VAL A 458 6.62 -15.51 -9.06
C VAL A 458 7.65 -14.52 -9.57
N SER A 459 7.92 -14.51 -10.89
CA SER A 459 8.84 -13.55 -11.52
C SER A 459 8.42 -13.15 -12.94
N ALA A 460 8.82 -11.95 -13.36
CA ALA A 460 8.66 -11.45 -14.74
C ALA A 460 9.63 -12.12 -15.73
N ASP A 461 10.82 -12.52 -15.28
CA ASP A 461 11.77 -13.28 -16.09
C ASP A 461 11.31 -14.72 -16.31
N HIS A 462 11.68 -15.33 -17.43
CA HIS A 462 11.53 -16.78 -17.56
C HIS A 462 12.45 -17.47 -16.53
N PRO A 463 11.99 -18.47 -15.75
CA PRO A 463 12.81 -19.04 -14.66
C PRO A 463 14.10 -19.66 -15.19
N MET A 464 14.07 -20.28 -16.38
CA MET A 464 15.26 -20.83 -17.05
C MET A 464 16.27 -19.78 -17.54
N ASN A 465 15.94 -18.50 -17.44
CA ASN A 465 16.83 -17.37 -17.73
C ASN A 465 17.42 -16.74 -16.45
N THR A 466 17.25 -17.42 -15.32
CA THR A 466 17.75 -17.01 -13.99
C THR A 466 18.65 -18.11 -13.41
N ILE A 467 19.04 -17.99 -12.14
CA ILE A 467 19.77 -19.04 -11.40
C ILE A 467 19.02 -20.38 -11.33
N MET A 468 17.68 -20.38 -11.52
CA MET A 468 16.86 -21.59 -11.41
C MET A 468 17.27 -22.69 -12.40
N ARG A 469 17.85 -22.35 -13.55
CA ARG A 469 18.37 -23.36 -14.50
C ARG A 469 19.48 -24.23 -13.91
N ILE A 470 20.27 -23.67 -12.98
CA ILE A 470 21.36 -24.38 -12.30
C ILE A 470 20.79 -25.24 -11.16
N TRP A 471 19.81 -24.71 -10.43
CA TRP A 471 19.23 -25.40 -9.27
C TRP A 471 18.23 -26.50 -9.67
N HIS A 472 17.60 -26.36 -10.84
CA HIS A 472 16.63 -27.32 -11.39
C HIS A 472 17.06 -27.80 -12.78
N PRO A 473 18.21 -28.50 -12.91
CA PRO A 473 18.79 -28.88 -14.20
C PRO A 473 17.88 -29.82 -15.01
N LYS A 474 17.07 -30.64 -14.34
CA LYS A 474 16.06 -31.48 -15.00
C LYS A 474 14.99 -30.64 -15.68
N THR A 475 14.44 -29.65 -14.98
CA THR A 475 13.43 -28.74 -15.53
C THR A 475 14.01 -27.87 -16.64
N PHE A 476 15.28 -27.48 -16.53
CA PHE A 476 15.98 -26.81 -17.61
C PHE A 476 16.11 -27.68 -18.87
N ALA A 477 16.45 -28.96 -18.73
CA ALA A 477 16.51 -29.88 -19.86
C ALA A 477 15.12 -30.04 -20.54
N GLU A 478 14.05 -30.16 -19.74
CA GLU A 478 12.67 -30.22 -20.25
C GLU A 478 12.28 -28.95 -21.02
N ALA A 479 12.59 -27.77 -20.46
CA ALA A 479 12.34 -26.49 -21.09
C ALA A 479 13.16 -26.30 -22.39
N ASN A 480 14.41 -26.76 -22.41
CA ASN A 480 15.27 -26.70 -23.59
C ASN A 480 14.74 -27.57 -24.74
N GLU A 481 14.26 -28.79 -24.47
CA GLU A 481 13.64 -29.62 -25.49
C GLU A 481 12.33 -29.02 -26.00
N LYS A 482 11.53 -28.41 -25.11
CA LYS A 482 10.35 -27.64 -25.50
C LYS A 482 10.72 -26.46 -26.40
N LEU A 483 11.77 -25.70 -26.07
CA LEU A 483 12.23 -24.58 -26.88
C LEU A 483 12.73 -25.01 -28.27
N LYS A 484 13.49 -26.11 -28.35
CA LYS A 484 13.90 -26.69 -29.64
C LYS A 484 12.71 -27.07 -30.50
N ARG A 485 11.69 -27.68 -29.90
CA ARG A 485 10.46 -28.06 -30.62
C ARG A 485 9.68 -26.84 -31.11
N ASP A 486 9.53 -25.83 -30.25
CA ASP A 486 8.63 -24.72 -30.51
C ASP A 486 9.31 -23.61 -31.37
N PHE A 487 10.64 -23.46 -31.30
CA PHE A 487 11.40 -22.39 -31.96
C PHE A 487 12.60 -22.86 -32.81
N GLY A 488 12.93 -24.16 -32.81
CA GLY A 488 14.04 -24.70 -33.59
C GLY A 488 15.44 -24.36 -33.06
N LYS A 489 15.53 -23.80 -31.83
CA LYS A 489 16.78 -23.38 -31.19
C LYS A 489 16.89 -23.95 -29.79
N THR A 490 18.12 -24.23 -29.35
CA THR A 490 18.42 -24.48 -27.95
C THR A 490 18.30 -23.20 -27.12
N TRP A 491 18.23 -23.35 -25.80
CA TRP A 491 18.11 -22.24 -24.87
C TRP A 491 19.24 -21.23 -25.02
N ASP A 492 20.49 -21.70 -25.07
CA ASP A 492 21.66 -20.83 -25.14
C ASP A 492 21.85 -20.20 -26.53
N GLU A 493 21.25 -20.76 -27.59
CA GLU A 493 21.20 -20.13 -28.92
C GLU A 493 20.15 -19.01 -28.99
N MET A 494 19.04 -19.13 -28.26
CA MET A 494 17.96 -18.12 -28.23
C MET A 494 18.22 -17.05 -27.17
N TYR A 495 18.76 -17.44 -26.02
CA TYR A 495 19.10 -16.62 -24.87
C TYR A 495 20.60 -16.71 -24.53
N PRO A 496 21.51 -16.15 -25.36
CA PRO A 496 22.89 -15.94 -24.96
C PRO A 496 22.97 -15.22 -23.60
N LEU A 497 23.66 -15.84 -22.63
CA LEU A 497 23.69 -15.39 -21.23
C LEU A 497 24.24 -13.97 -21.06
N ASP A 498 25.19 -13.57 -21.90
CA ASP A 498 25.82 -12.25 -21.90
C ASP A 498 24.86 -11.12 -22.30
N LYS A 499 23.75 -11.46 -22.96
CA LYS A 499 22.77 -10.49 -23.45
C LYS A 499 21.43 -10.54 -22.72
N TYR A 500 20.95 -11.74 -22.41
CA TYR A 500 19.57 -11.92 -21.97
C TYR A 500 19.44 -12.48 -20.56
N TYR A 501 20.51 -12.75 -19.80
CA TYR A 501 20.34 -13.16 -18.40
C TYR A 501 19.54 -12.12 -17.63
N GLN A 502 18.43 -12.52 -16.99
CA GLN A 502 17.49 -11.62 -16.32
C GLN A 502 17.10 -10.38 -17.14
N ASP A 503 16.75 -10.61 -18.41
CA ASP A 503 16.47 -9.59 -19.42
C ASP A 503 15.45 -8.55 -18.95
N MET A 504 14.39 -8.99 -18.25
CA MET A 504 13.31 -8.12 -17.81
C MET A 504 13.75 -7.14 -16.72
N HIS A 505 14.78 -7.45 -15.95
CA HIS A 505 15.34 -6.51 -15.00
C HIS A 505 16.47 -5.68 -15.63
N LEU A 506 17.49 -6.34 -16.19
CA LEU A 506 18.74 -5.68 -16.61
C LEU A 506 18.54 -4.72 -17.79
N ASN A 507 17.65 -5.05 -18.73
CA ASN A 507 17.46 -4.26 -19.95
C ASN A 507 16.28 -3.27 -19.88
N LEU A 508 15.46 -3.32 -18.83
CA LEU A 508 14.30 -2.46 -18.64
C LEU A 508 14.41 -1.49 -17.45
N PHE A 509 15.04 -1.89 -16.34
CA PHE A 509 15.09 -1.05 -15.13
C PHE A 509 15.88 0.25 -15.34
N PRO A 510 17.00 0.26 -16.08
CA PRO A 510 17.67 1.51 -16.47
C PRO A 510 16.80 2.45 -17.32
N LYS A 511 15.73 1.92 -17.94
CA LYS A 511 14.73 2.66 -18.72
C LYS A 511 13.48 2.99 -17.90
N ARG A 512 13.50 2.71 -16.58
CA ARG A 512 12.40 2.93 -15.62
C ARG A 512 11.16 2.06 -15.85
N ILE A 513 11.29 0.98 -16.64
CA ILE A 513 10.22 0.01 -16.87
C ILE A 513 10.41 -1.10 -15.84
N VAL A 514 9.77 -0.93 -14.68
CA VAL A 514 9.81 -1.84 -13.54
C VAL A 514 8.65 -2.84 -13.60
N HIS A 515 8.64 -3.84 -12.71
CA HIS A 515 7.56 -4.83 -12.75
C HIS A 515 7.05 -5.35 -11.41
N ALA A 516 5.74 -5.62 -11.39
CA ALA A 516 5.00 -6.23 -10.33
C ALA A 516 4.97 -7.75 -10.50
N GLU A 517 5.32 -8.47 -9.44
CA GLU A 517 5.36 -9.93 -9.42
C GLU A 517 4.32 -10.48 -8.43
N ASN A 518 3.94 -11.74 -8.61
CA ASN A 518 2.95 -12.44 -7.78
C ASN A 518 1.56 -11.78 -7.75
N LEU A 519 1.09 -11.25 -8.88
CA LEU A 519 -0.31 -10.86 -9.00
C LEU A 519 -1.23 -12.08 -8.91
N GLY A 520 -2.43 -11.91 -8.36
CA GLY A 520 -3.38 -12.99 -8.14
C GLY A 520 -4.79 -12.46 -7.90
N GLY A 521 -5.58 -13.16 -7.08
CA GLY A 521 -6.92 -12.71 -6.69
C GLY A 521 -7.85 -12.51 -7.89
N ASP A 522 -8.35 -11.29 -8.04
CA ASP A 522 -9.36 -10.94 -9.04
C ASP A 522 -8.84 -10.96 -10.48
N ILE A 523 -7.52 -11.07 -10.68
CA ILE A 523 -6.96 -11.30 -12.01
C ILE A 523 -7.54 -12.56 -12.66
N ALA A 524 -7.94 -13.55 -11.87
CA ALA A 524 -8.58 -14.77 -12.35
C ALA A 524 -9.82 -14.50 -13.22
N ARG A 525 -10.63 -13.51 -12.82
CA ARG A 525 -11.85 -13.11 -13.53
C ARG A 525 -11.67 -11.94 -14.48
N ALA A 526 -10.49 -11.30 -14.50
CA ALA A 526 -10.19 -10.23 -15.45
C ALA A 526 -10.14 -10.78 -16.89
N SER A 527 -10.88 -10.14 -17.79
CA SER A 527 -10.83 -10.42 -19.23
C SER A 527 -9.75 -9.59 -19.92
N SER A 528 -9.28 -10.05 -21.08
CA SER A 528 -8.44 -9.22 -21.94
C SER A 528 -9.13 -7.89 -22.26
N GLY A 529 -8.40 -6.78 -22.16
CA GLY A 529 -8.93 -5.47 -22.49
C GLY A 529 -8.19 -4.33 -21.82
N ARG A 530 -8.70 -3.11 -22.03
CA ARG A 530 -8.16 -1.89 -21.44
C ARG A 530 -8.74 -1.66 -20.05
N TYR A 531 -7.95 -1.10 -19.15
CA TYR A 531 -8.32 -0.75 -17.78
C TYR A 531 -7.63 0.55 -17.38
N TYR A 532 -8.09 1.17 -16.30
CA TYR A 532 -7.23 2.07 -15.53
C TYR A 532 -6.57 1.22 -14.44
N ILE A 533 -5.24 1.17 -14.38
CA ILE A 533 -4.49 0.26 -13.49
C ILE A 533 -3.72 1.10 -12.49
N GLY A 534 -3.76 0.72 -11.22
CA GLY A 534 -3.04 1.38 -10.14
C GLY A 534 -2.17 0.42 -9.34
N CYS A 535 -0.98 0.89 -9.01
CA CYS A 535 -0.05 0.29 -8.06
C CYS A 535 0.13 1.25 -6.87
N TYR A 536 -0.21 0.78 -5.67
CA TYR A 536 -0.32 1.59 -4.46
C TYR A 536 0.68 1.09 -3.42
N LEU A 537 1.95 1.42 -3.65
CA LEU A 537 3.08 0.99 -2.83
C LEU A 537 3.26 1.87 -1.59
N GLN A 538 3.80 1.28 -0.53
CA GLN A 538 4.33 2.08 0.57
C GLN A 538 5.42 3.03 0.04
N LYS A 539 5.39 4.28 0.46
CA LYS A 539 6.33 5.33 0.02
C LYS A 539 7.68 5.21 0.74
N ALA A 540 8.30 4.03 0.65
CA ALA A 540 9.50 3.65 1.39
C ALA A 540 10.78 4.25 0.76
N MET A 541 11.44 5.16 1.48
CA MET A 541 12.50 6.02 0.95
C MET A 541 13.82 5.31 0.70
N GLU A 542 14.14 4.26 1.46
CA GLU A 542 15.36 3.46 1.30
C GLU A 542 15.12 2.12 0.58
N ALA A 543 13.89 1.82 0.18
CA ALA A 543 13.51 0.52 -0.34
C ALA A 543 13.78 0.35 -1.85
N GLU A 544 14.32 -0.80 -2.23
CA GLU A 544 14.57 -1.15 -3.65
C GLU A 544 13.41 -1.89 -4.33
N SER A 545 12.57 -2.54 -3.54
CA SER A 545 11.32 -3.22 -3.92
C SER A 545 10.28 -2.92 -2.83
N MET A 546 8.98 -3.11 -3.08
CA MET A 546 7.98 -2.89 -2.04
C MET A 546 6.65 -3.59 -2.31
N TRP A 547 6.02 -4.04 -1.22
CA TRP A 547 4.62 -4.47 -1.24
C TRP A 547 3.67 -3.30 -1.44
N GLY A 548 2.48 -3.60 -1.92
CA GLY A 548 1.39 -2.63 -2.02
C GLY A 548 0.10 -3.28 -2.47
N ARG A 549 -0.89 -2.45 -2.80
CA ARG A 549 -2.14 -2.91 -3.43
C ARG A 549 -2.09 -2.66 -4.94
N PHE A 550 -2.55 -3.62 -5.72
CA PHE A 550 -2.59 -3.58 -7.17
C PHE A 550 -4.04 -3.74 -7.62
N VAL A 551 -4.61 -2.72 -8.26
CA VAL A 551 -6.03 -2.66 -8.56
C VAL A 551 -6.24 -2.23 -10.00
N ALA A 552 -7.07 -2.96 -10.73
CA ALA A 552 -7.57 -2.54 -12.03
C ALA A 552 -9.01 -2.03 -11.90
N PHE A 553 -9.31 -0.90 -12.51
CA PHE A 553 -10.60 -0.23 -12.50
C PHE A 553 -11.23 -0.31 -13.89
N LYS A 554 -12.53 -0.59 -13.93
CA LYS A 554 -13.36 -0.48 -15.12
C LYS A 554 -14.74 0.10 -14.78
N GLU A 555 -15.46 0.55 -15.80
CA GLU A 555 -16.87 0.92 -15.67
C GLU A 555 -17.68 -0.20 -15.00
N GLY A 556 -18.66 0.21 -14.19
CA GLY A 556 -19.73 -0.67 -13.73
C GLY A 556 -20.75 -0.96 -14.82
N GLU A 557 -21.62 -1.92 -14.51
CA GLU A 557 -22.83 -2.23 -15.29
C GLU A 557 -23.79 -1.04 -15.44
#